data_AF-A0A9P6V0J8-F1
#
_entry.id   AF-A0A9P6V0J8-F1
#
_cell.length_a   1.000
_cell.length_b   1.000
_cell.length_c   1.000
_cell.angle_alpha   90.00
_cell.angle_beta   90.00
_cell.angle_gamma   90.00
#
_symmetry.space_group_name_H-M   'P 1'
#
loop_
_entity.id
_entity.type
_entity.pdbx_description
1 polymer ?
#
loop_
_entity_poly.entity_id
_entity_poly.type
_entity_poly.pdbx_seq_one_letter_code
_entity_poly.pdbx_strand_id
1 'polypeptide(L)'
;MFSYFSSNSATPAEKENAAALKAIIKDHKSALKVELKQYEAEYKLALKAADAEYKRAKEQAKVDMIRKTLLVVTREVDTISATQEYANSDAKTKGKIQKFRAWMDNVTEKHLEGEVESDFLEAEEVEEVYVDEKKVQSLAV
;
A
#
# COMPACT_ATOMS: atom_id res chain seq x y z
N MET A 1 60.87 7.73 -44.25
CA MET A 1 59.43 7.74 -43.89
C MET A 1 59.36 7.37 -42.41
N PHE A 2 59.30 8.36 -41.53
CA PHE A 2 59.47 8.17 -40.08
C PHE A 2 58.09 8.27 -39.41
N SER A 3 57.59 7.13 -38.92
CA SER A 3 56.31 7.03 -38.22
C SER A 3 56.46 7.58 -36.79
N TYR A 4 56.39 8.91 -36.61
CA TYR A 4 56.60 9.59 -35.32
C TYR A 4 55.34 9.70 -34.45
N PHE A 5 54.17 9.25 -34.93
CA PHE A 5 52.90 9.44 -34.23
C PHE A 5 52.17 8.14 -33.89
N SER A 6 52.91 7.10 -33.49
CA SER A 6 52.30 5.89 -32.91
C SER A 6 52.97 5.44 -31.61
N SER A 7 53.31 6.36 -30.73
CA SER A 7 53.76 6.00 -29.38
C SER A 7 52.86 6.62 -28.34
N ASN A 8 52.26 5.75 -27.52
CA ASN A 8 51.49 6.09 -26.35
C ASN A 8 52.39 6.87 -25.37
N SER A 9 52.32 8.21 -25.42
CA SER A 9 53.19 9.16 -24.72
C SER A 9 52.86 9.31 -23.24
N ALA A 10 51.94 8.50 -22.71
CA ALA A 10 51.58 8.53 -21.30
C ALA A 10 52.74 8.03 -20.41
N THR A 11 53.11 8.87 -19.46
CA THR A 11 54.06 8.56 -18.39
C THR A 11 53.55 7.39 -17.52
N PRO A 12 54.44 6.68 -16.79
CA PRO A 12 54.02 5.62 -15.87
C PRO A 12 52.97 6.08 -14.85
N ALA A 13 53.12 7.30 -14.30
CA ALA A 13 52.16 7.90 -13.38
C ALA A 13 50.79 8.15 -14.03
N GLU A 14 50.75 8.61 -15.28
CA GLU A 14 49.48 8.78 -16.01
C GLU A 14 48.79 7.43 -16.29
N LYS A 15 49.55 6.36 -16.55
CA LYS A 15 49.00 5.01 -16.72
C LYS A 15 48.44 4.44 -15.41
N GLU A 16 49.14 4.65 -14.30
CA GLU A 16 48.69 4.25 -12.96
C GLU A 16 47.43 5.03 -12.54
N ASN A 17 47.42 6.35 -12.72
CA ASN A 17 46.26 7.19 -12.44
C ASN A 17 45.06 6.80 -13.31
N ALA A 18 45.27 6.52 -14.61
CA ALA A 18 44.21 6.06 -15.49
C ALA A 18 43.65 4.68 -15.07
N ALA A 19 44.49 3.79 -14.56
CA ALA A 19 44.06 2.50 -14.02
C ALA A 19 43.26 2.67 -12.72
N ALA A 20 43.72 3.53 -11.81
CA ALA A 20 43.02 3.86 -10.57
C ALA A 20 41.64 4.49 -10.84
N LEU A 21 41.56 5.45 -11.78
CA LEU A 21 40.30 6.04 -12.20
C LEU A 21 39.34 5.00 -12.81
N LYS A 22 39.85 4.07 -13.63
CA LYS A 22 39.02 2.98 -14.18
C LYS A 22 38.47 2.06 -13.09
N ALA A 23 39.26 1.76 -12.06
CA ALA A 23 38.81 0.97 -10.91
C ALA A 23 37.69 1.70 -10.15
N ILE A 24 37.91 2.97 -9.81
CA ILE A 24 36.92 3.82 -9.13
C ILE A 24 35.61 3.90 -9.94
N ILE A 25 35.69 4.11 -11.25
CA ILE A 25 34.52 4.16 -12.13
C ILE A 25 33.78 2.82 -12.14
N LYS A 26 34.50 1.69 -12.16
CA LYS A 26 33.90 0.35 -12.12
C LYS A 26 33.17 0.10 -10.81
N ASP A 27 33.75 0.51 -9.70
CA ASP A 27 33.16 0.34 -8.37
C ASP A 27 31.91 1.19 -8.22
N HIS A 28 31.96 2.47 -8.60
CA HIS A 28 30.78 3.35 -8.61
C HIS A 28 29.67 2.84 -9.52
N LYS A 29 30.02 2.32 -10.72
CA LYS A 29 29.03 1.70 -11.62
C LYS A 29 28.36 0.49 -10.99
N SER A 30 29.07 -0.26 -10.15
CA SER A 30 28.55 -1.44 -9.47
C SER A 30 27.66 -1.04 -8.29
N ALA A 31 28.08 -0.05 -7.49
CA ALA A 31 27.28 0.53 -6.42
C ALA A 31 25.95 1.11 -6.93
N LEU A 32 25.99 1.92 -8.00
CA LEU A 32 24.79 2.49 -8.64
C LEU A 32 23.79 1.42 -9.10
N LYS A 33 24.27 0.26 -9.57
CA LYS A 33 23.38 -0.85 -9.96
C LYS A 33 22.69 -1.49 -8.76
N VAL A 34 23.37 -1.56 -7.62
CA VAL A 34 22.80 -2.10 -6.38
C VAL A 34 21.76 -1.11 -5.85
N GLU A 35 22.11 0.17 -5.75
CA GLU A 35 21.18 1.22 -5.31
C GLU A 35 19.94 1.30 -6.19
N LEU A 36 20.08 1.20 -7.51
CA LEU A 36 18.94 1.21 -8.43
C LEU A 36 18.00 0.02 -8.19
N LYS A 37 18.53 -1.17 -7.96
CA LYS A 37 17.71 -2.36 -7.62
C LYS A 37 17.03 -2.21 -6.27
N GLN A 38 17.73 -1.65 -5.29
CA GLN A 38 17.18 -1.41 -3.96
C GLN A 38 16.02 -0.40 -4.05
N TYR A 39 16.22 0.69 -4.78
CA TYR A 39 15.19 1.69 -5.03
C TYR A 39 13.97 1.10 -5.75
N GLU A 40 14.18 0.26 -6.78
CA GLU A 40 13.08 -0.43 -7.45
C GLU A 40 12.29 -1.36 -6.52
N ALA A 41 12.96 -2.05 -5.60
CA ALA A 41 12.32 -2.91 -4.60
C ALA A 41 11.52 -2.09 -3.59
N GLU A 42 12.12 -1.03 -3.03
CA GLU A 42 11.47 -0.12 -2.08
C GLU A 42 10.26 0.57 -2.71
N TYR A 43 10.36 1.01 -3.95
CA TYR A 43 9.25 1.62 -4.69
C TYR A 43 8.07 0.65 -4.84
N LYS A 44 8.34 -0.62 -5.18
CA LYS A 44 7.29 -1.65 -5.28
C LYS A 44 6.63 -1.92 -3.94
N LEU A 45 7.40 -1.99 -2.86
CA LEU A 45 6.86 -2.16 -1.50
C LEU A 45 6.00 -0.96 -1.08
N ALA A 46 6.46 0.26 -1.34
CA ALA A 46 5.72 1.48 -1.05
C ALA A 46 4.39 1.54 -1.82
N LEU A 47 4.38 1.14 -3.10
CA LEU A 47 3.15 1.05 -3.89
C LEU A 47 2.16 0.01 -3.32
N LYS A 48 2.64 -1.17 -2.92
CA LYS A 48 1.79 -2.19 -2.30
C LYS A 48 1.19 -1.71 -0.98
N ALA A 49 1.99 -1.05 -0.14
CA ALA A 49 1.54 -0.48 1.13
C ALA A 49 0.47 0.61 0.90
N ALA A 50 0.70 1.51 -0.06
CA ALA A 50 -0.25 2.57 -0.39
C ALA A 50 -1.57 2.03 -0.94
N ASP A 51 -1.55 0.98 -1.78
CA ASP A 51 -2.78 0.35 -2.29
C ASP A 51 -3.57 -0.35 -1.17
N ALA A 52 -2.88 -1.04 -0.24
CA ALA A 52 -3.51 -1.65 0.91
C ALA A 52 -4.15 -0.60 1.84
N GLU A 53 -3.46 0.50 2.11
CA GLU A 53 -3.99 1.62 2.90
C GLU A 53 -5.20 2.26 2.22
N TYR A 54 -5.14 2.49 0.90
CA TYR A 54 -6.27 3.00 0.14
C TYR A 54 -7.50 2.10 0.23
N LYS A 55 -7.33 0.77 0.08
CA LYS A 55 -8.42 -0.20 0.21
C LYS A 55 -9.03 -0.17 1.60
N ARG A 56 -8.20 -0.15 2.65
CA ARG A 56 -8.65 -0.04 4.05
C ARG A 56 -9.41 1.26 4.30
N ALA A 57 -8.87 2.39 3.86
CA ALA A 57 -9.51 3.70 4.03
C ALA A 57 -10.84 3.77 3.29
N LYS A 58 -10.92 3.21 2.08
CA LYS A 58 -12.15 3.13 1.30
C LYS A 58 -13.23 2.31 2.01
N GLU A 59 -12.87 1.17 2.58
CA GLU A 59 -13.84 0.33 3.29
C GLU A 59 -14.31 1.00 4.58
N GLN A 60 -13.39 1.58 5.34
CA GLN A 60 -13.72 2.37 6.53
C GLN A 60 -14.68 3.53 6.19
N ALA A 61 -14.43 4.24 5.09
CA ALA A 61 -15.29 5.33 4.64
C ALA A 61 -16.71 4.87 4.30
N LYS A 62 -16.88 3.68 3.69
CA LYS A 62 -18.21 3.11 3.43
C LYS A 62 -18.94 2.78 4.73
N VAL A 63 -18.27 2.11 5.67
CA VAL A 63 -18.81 1.75 6.98
C VAL A 63 -19.25 3.01 7.74
N ASP A 64 -18.40 4.04 7.74
CA ASP A 64 -18.71 5.31 8.41
C ASP A 64 -19.89 6.05 7.76
N MET A 65 -19.99 6.02 6.43
CA MET A 65 -21.11 6.60 5.71
C MET A 65 -22.43 5.91 6.07
N ILE A 66 -22.44 4.57 6.06
CA ILE A 66 -23.62 3.77 6.44
C ILE A 66 -24.00 4.06 7.89
N ARG A 67 -23.04 4.01 8.82
CA ARG A 67 -23.25 4.28 10.25
C ARG A 67 -23.85 5.66 10.48
N LYS A 68 -23.27 6.71 9.87
CA LYS A 68 -23.78 8.09 10.00
C LYS A 68 -25.17 8.24 9.43
N THR A 69 -25.43 7.63 8.27
CA THR A 69 -26.76 7.67 7.62
C THR A 69 -27.80 6.99 8.49
N LEU A 70 -27.52 5.78 8.96
CA LEU A 70 -28.43 5.03 9.84
C LEU A 70 -28.70 5.81 11.13
N LEU A 71 -27.69 6.41 11.75
CA LEU A 71 -27.88 7.21 12.96
C LEU A 71 -28.84 8.39 12.75
N VAL A 72 -28.70 9.11 11.63
CA VAL A 72 -29.62 10.22 11.29
C VAL A 72 -31.04 9.70 11.05
N VAL A 73 -31.18 8.66 10.22
CA VAL A 73 -32.49 8.10 9.88
C VAL A 73 -33.18 7.51 11.10
N THR A 74 -32.48 6.79 11.97
CA THR A 74 -33.03 6.26 13.23
C THR A 74 -33.55 7.39 14.10
N ARG A 75 -32.80 8.49 14.25
CA ARG A 75 -33.25 9.66 15.01
C ARG A 75 -34.52 10.29 14.42
N GLU A 76 -34.61 10.39 13.09
CA GLU A 76 -35.82 10.90 12.42
C GLU A 76 -37.02 9.97 12.65
N VAL A 77 -36.82 8.66 12.52
CA VAL A 77 -37.87 7.66 12.77
C VAL A 77 -38.34 7.70 14.23
N ASP A 78 -37.42 7.84 15.18
CA ASP A 78 -37.76 8.00 16.59
C ASP A 78 -38.54 9.28 16.85
N THR A 79 -38.15 10.38 16.20
CA THR A 79 -38.88 11.66 16.27
C THR A 79 -40.29 11.51 15.74
N ILE A 80 -40.47 10.90 14.56
CA ILE A 80 -41.78 10.61 13.97
C ILE A 80 -42.59 9.72 14.91
N SER A 81 -41.97 8.68 15.47
CA SER A 81 -42.65 7.71 16.34
C SER A 81 -43.08 8.30 17.68
N ALA A 82 -42.45 9.38 18.12
CA ALA A 82 -42.84 10.12 19.32
C ALA A 82 -43.98 11.12 19.08
N THR A 83 -44.39 11.37 17.83
CA THR A 83 -45.45 12.34 17.53
C THR A 83 -46.85 11.81 17.88
N GLN A 84 -47.75 12.74 18.26
CA GLN A 84 -49.16 12.43 18.48
C GLN A 84 -49.86 11.96 17.19
N GLU A 85 -49.43 12.47 16.04
CA GLU A 85 -49.94 12.06 14.72
C GLU A 85 -49.66 10.58 14.46
N TYR A 86 -48.44 10.11 14.78
CA TYR A 86 -48.12 8.69 14.70
C TYR A 86 -48.87 7.85 15.73
N ALA A 87 -49.01 8.33 16.98
CA ALA A 87 -49.79 7.63 18.01
C ALA A 87 -51.23 7.35 17.54
N ASN A 88 -51.83 8.31 16.82
CA ASN A 88 -53.18 8.23 16.27
C ASN A 88 -53.26 7.61 14.87
N SER A 89 -52.13 7.21 14.28
CA SER A 89 -52.12 6.69 12.90
C SER A 89 -52.76 5.31 12.79
N ASP A 90 -53.18 4.97 11.57
CA ASP A 90 -53.74 3.67 11.24
C ASP A 90 -52.70 2.53 11.37
N ALA A 91 -53.20 1.30 11.48
CA ALA A 91 -52.37 0.11 11.67
C ALA A 91 -51.40 -0.18 10.51
N LYS A 92 -51.76 0.20 9.27
CA LYS A 92 -50.89 0.01 8.09
C LYS A 92 -49.70 0.96 8.16
N THR A 93 -49.91 2.20 8.60
CA THR A 93 -48.82 3.17 8.82
C THR A 93 -47.86 2.71 9.93
N LYS A 94 -48.39 2.24 11.06
CA LYS A 94 -47.57 1.67 12.16
C LYS A 94 -46.78 0.44 11.70
N GLY A 95 -47.42 -0.46 10.96
CA GLY A 95 -46.77 -1.65 10.40
C GLY A 95 -45.64 -1.33 9.41
N LYS A 96 -45.76 -0.24 8.64
CA LYS A 96 -44.69 0.21 7.73
C LYS A 96 -43.48 0.74 8.49
N ILE A 97 -43.69 1.57 9.52
CA ILE A 97 -42.59 2.08 10.35
C ILE A 97 -41.89 0.93 11.08
N GLN A 98 -42.64 -0.04 11.59
CA GLN A 98 -42.05 -1.22 12.24
C GLN A 98 -41.22 -2.07 11.27
N LYS A 99 -41.70 -2.32 10.05
CA LYS A 99 -40.92 -3.00 9.00
C LYS A 99 -39.67 -2.23 8.62
N PHE A 100 -39.74 -0.89 8.58
CA PHE A 100 -38.60 -0.05 8.30
C PHE A 100 -37.53 -0.12 9.40
N ARG A 101 -37.94 -0.10 10.67
CA ARG A 101 -37.04 -0.33 11.82
C ARG A 101 -36.34 -1.69 11.72
N ALA A 102 -37.07 -2.76 11.48
CA ALA A 102 -36.50 -4.09 11.30
C ALA A 102 -35.50 -4.18 10.12
N TRP A 103 -35.75 -3.42 9.04
CA TRP A 103 -34.80 -3.31 7.93
C TRP A 103 -33.52 -2.55 8.35
N MET A 104 -33.64 -1.44 9.08
CA MET A 104 -32.47 -0.69 9.59
C MET A 104 -31.61 -1.55 10.53
N ASP A 105 -32.24 -2.36 11.37
CA ASP A 105 -31.54 -3.30 12.26
C ASP A 105 -30.79 -4.35 11.44
N ASN A 106 -31.40 -4.90 10.37
CA ASN A 106 -30.74 -5.86 9.48
C ASN A 106 -29.56 -5.25 8.70
N VAL A 107 -29.65 -3.98 8.28
CA VAL A 107 -28.54 -3.29 7.62
C VAL A 107 -27.40 -3.06 8.60
N THR A 108 -27.71 -2.69 9.85
CA THR A 108 -26.74 -2.54 10.94
C THR A 108 -26.00 -3.84 11.20
N GLU A 109 -26.74 -4.93 11.41
CA GLU A 109 -26.17 -6.26 11.65
C GLU A 109 -25.27 -6.69 10.47
N LYS A 110 -25.72 -6.55 9.22
CA LYS A 110 -24.94 -7.02 8.06
C LYS A 110 -23.72 -6.18 7.69
N HIS A 111 -23.74 -4.88 7.94
CA HIS A 111 -22.72 -3.95 7.40
C HIS A 111 -21.85 -3.33 8.49
N LEU A 112 -22.27 -3.39 9.76
CA LEU A 112 -21.54 -2.83 10.89
C LEU A 112 -21.09 -3.91 11.90
N GLU A 113 -21.78 -5.04 11.99
CA GLU A 113 -21.48 -6.14 12.91
C GLU A 113 -21.02 -7.42 12.19
N GLY A 114 -21.46 -7.62 10.94
CA GLY A 114 -21.01 -8.65 10.02
C GLY A 114 -19.57 -8.39 9.62
N GLU A 115 -18.68 -9.12 10.30
CA GLU A 115 -17.31 -9.45 9.95
C GLU A 115 -16.67 -8.54 8.88
N VAL A 116 -15.79 -7.65 9.36
CA VAL A 116 -14.52 -7.40 8.68
C VAL A 116 -13.77 -8.75 8.65
N GLU A 117 -14.30 -9.73 7.90
CA GLU A 117 -13.65 -11.01 7.68
C GLU A 117 -12.41 -10.65 6.88
N SER A 118 -11.29 -10.84 7.58
CA SER A 118 -9.96 -10.42 7.19
C SER A 118 -9.43 -11.33 6.08
N ASP A 119 -10.10 -11.36 4.93
CA ASP A 119 -9.61 -12.03 3.72
C ASP A 119 -8.40 -11.28 3.10
N PHE A 120 -7.91 -10.23 3.76
CA PHE A 120 -6.77 -9.43 3.31
C PHE A 120 -5.43 -9.85 3.91
N LEU A 121 -5.35 -11.08 4.45
CA LEU A 121 -4.10 -11.71 4.89
C LEU A 121 -3.81 -13.02 4.13
N GLU A 122 -4.08 -13.07 2.83
CA GLU A 122 -3.20 -13.90 1.98
C GLU A 122 -1.87 -13.14 1.84
N ALA A 123 -1.03 -13.33 2.86
CA ALA A 123 0.39 -13.03 2.77
C ALA A 123 0.97 -13.95 1.69
N GLU A 124 0.98 -13.45 0.46
CA GLU A 124 1.80 -14.00 -0.62
C GLU A 124 3.24 -14.00 -0.09
N GLU A 125 3.77 -15.20 0.17
CA GLU A 125 5.12 -15.49 0.67
C GLU A 125 6.12 -14.55 -0.03
N VAL A 126 6.54 -13.50 0.67
CA VAL A 126 7.65 -12.69 0.20
C VAL A 126 8.87 -13.54 0.45
N GLU A 127 9.37 -14.18 -0.61
CA GLU A 127 10.67 -14.84 -0.63
C GLU A 127 11.70 -13.82 -0.10
N GLU A 128 12.11 -13.99 1.17
CA GLU A 128 13.17 -13.22 1.78
C GLU A 128 14.44 -13.53 0.98
N VAL A 129 14.77 -12.67 0.01
CA VAL A 129 16.07 -12.69 -0.64
C VAL A 129 17.09 -12.21 0.39
N TYR A 130 17.48 -13.09 1.30
CA TYR A 130 18.70 -12.93 2.07
C TYR A 130 19.86 -12.93 1.08
N VAL A 131 20.36 -11.73 0.79
CA VAL A 131 21.69 -11.60 0.18
C VAL A 131 22.69 -11.98 1.28
N ASP A 132 23.11 -13.24 1.27
CA ASP A 132 24.16 -13.77 2.14
C ASP A 132 25.45 -12.97 1.95
N GLU A 133 25.72 -12.05 2.89
CA GLU A 133 26.91 -11.19 2.92
C GLU A 133 28.23 -11.99 2.99
N LYS A 134 28.19 -13.31 3.25
CA LYS A 134 29.41 -14.12 3.39
C LYS A 134 30.03 -14.61 2.08
N LYS A 135 29.42 -14.38 0.92
CA LYS A 135 29.99 -14.82 -0.38
C LYS A 135 30.89 -13.82 -1.09
N VAL A 136 31.19 -12.67 -0.48
CA VAL A 136 32.09 -11.66 -1.10
C VAL A 136 33.57 -11.90 -0.74
N GLN A 137 33.89 -12.78 0.22
CA GLN A 137 35.29 -13.00 0.64
C GLN A 137 36.04 -14.15 -0.07
N SER A 138 35.41 -14.95 -0.94
CA SER A 138 36.09 -16.11 -1.56
C SER A 138 36.54 -15.90 -3.01
N LEU A 139 36.51 -14.69 -3.55
CA LEU A 139 37.00 -14.38 -4.91
C LEU A 139 38.24 -13.48 -4.93
N ALA A 140 38.90 -13.35 -3.77
CA ALA A 140 40.25 -12.84 -3.66
C ALA A 140 41.22 -14.04 -3.46
N VAL A 141 41.47 -14.79 -4.54
CA VAL A 141 42.71 -15.55 -4.77
C VAL A 141 43.09 -15.39 -6.23
#